data_AF-A0A3R7B2T3-F1
#
_entry.id   AF-A0A3R7B2T3-F1
#
_cell.length_a   1.000
_cell.length_b   1.000
_cell.length_c   1.000
_cell.angle_alpha   90.00
_cell.angle_beta   90.00
_cell.angle_gamma   90.00
#
_symmetry.space_group_name_H-M   'P 1'
#
loop_
_entity.id
_entity.type
_entity.pdbx_description
1 polymer ?
#
loop_
_entity_poly.entity_id
_entity_poly.type
_entity_poly.pdbx_seq_one_letter_code
_entity_poly.pdbx_strand_id
1 'polypeptide(L)'
;EELGGFYRPSAGAIYPILQRLEEEGYVKGEKHERRRVYSITPSGLRFLKEKEEEIEEVLKRRNMFLKERRGLNRELRNLVSLIMTNYHDLTPEQVEKLSQILREARKRINEVIFE
;
A
#
# COMPACT_ATOMS: atom_id res chain seq x y z
N GLU A 1 -8.45 -5.93 -4.95
CA GLU A 1 -8.28 -5.48 -3.55
C GLU A 1 -7.04 -4.62 -3.44
N GLU A 2 -7.17 -3.42 -2.88
CA GLU A 2 -6.04 -2.55 -2.59
C GLU A 2 -5.40 -2.96 -1.26
N LEU A 3 -4.06 -3.04 -1.22
CA LEU A 3 -3.26 -3.27 -0.01
C LEU A 3 -3.40 -2.05 0.93
N GLY A 4 -4.54 -1.93 1.60
CA GLY A 4 -4.80 -0.88 2.59
C GLY A 4 -4.83 0.55 2.04
N GLY A 5 -4.92 0.75 0.72
CA GLY A 5 -5.08 2.06 0.06
C GLY A 5 -3.82 2.93 -0.06
N PHE A 6 -2.67 2.52 0.50
CA PHE A 6 -1.44 3.33 0.50
C PHE A 6 -0.22 2.67 -0.15
N TYR A 7 -0.28 1.36 -0.42
CA TYR A 7 0.84 0.66 -1.07
C TYR A 7 0.37 -0.07 -2.31
N ARG A 8 0.81 0.40 -3.47
CA ARG A 8 0.68 -0.33 -4.73
C ARG A 8 2.10 -0.76 -5.13
N PRO A 9 2.44 -2.05 -4.99
CA PRO A 9 3.79 -2.51 -5.29
C PRO A 9 4.09 -2.24 -6.77
N SER A 10 5.30 -1.78 -7.04
CA SER A 10 5.75 -1.56 -8.41
C SER A 10 5.98 -2.90 -9.12
N ALA A 11 6.00 -2.87 -10.45
CA ALA A 11 6.41 -4.01 -11.25
C ALA A 11 7.77 -4.59 -10.78
N GLY A 12 8.74 -3.71 -10.49
CA GLY A 12 10.06 -4.10 -9.99
C GLY A 12 10.05 -4.76 -8.61
N ALA A 13 9.02 -4.53 -7.79
CA ALA A 13 8.85 -5.22 -6.49
C ALA A 13 8.17 -6.60 -6.66
N ILE A 14 7.27 -6.74 -7.63
CA ILE A 14 6.47 -7.97 -7.82
C ILE A 14 7.23 -9.04 -8.60
N TYR A 15 7.90 -8.68 -9.69
CA TYR A 15 8.51 -9.68 -10.59
C TYR A 15 9.60 -10.53 -9.93
N PRO A 16 10.51 -9.99 -9.09
CA PRO A 16 11.50 -10.82 -8.40
C PRO A 16 10.87 -11.87 -7.48
N ILE A 17 9.75 -11.52 -6.83
CA ILE A 17 9.03 -12.45 -5.95
C ILE A 17 8.36 -13.54 -6.78
N LEU A 18 7.69 -13.18 -7.89
CA LEU A 18 7.07 -14.15 -8.79
C LEU A 18 8.08 -15.10 -9.44
N GLN A 19 9.26 -14.58 -9.81
CA GLN A 19 10.35 -15.40 -10.34
C GLN A 19 10.82 -16.40 -9.29
N ARG A 20 11.09 -15.96 -8.06
CA ARG A 20 11.50 -16.85 -6.98
C ARG A 20 10.46 -17.93 -6.68
N LEU A 21 9.19 -17.57 -6.60
CA LEU A 21 8.11 -18.54 -6.37
C LEU A 21 7.97 -19.55 -7.51
N GLU A 22 8.33 -19.16 -8.74
CA GLU A 22 8.35 -20.06 -9.90
C GLU A 22 9.56 -21.00 -9.85
N GLU A 23 10.74 -20.50 -9.46
CA GLU A 23 11.95 -21.29 -9.23
C GLU A 23 11.77 -22.32 -8.10
N GLU A 24 11.05 -21.94 -7.03
CA GLU A 24 10.66 -22.83 -5.94
C GLU A 24 9.50 -23.78 -6.31
N GLY A 25 8.92 -23.63 -7.50
CA GLY A 25 7.85 -24.50 -8.02
C GLY A 25 6.47 -24.27 -7.39
N TYR A 26 6.29 -23.19 -6.63
CA TYR A 26 5.01 -22.84 -5.99
C TYR A 26 4.03 -22.16 -6.94
N VAL A 27 4.53 -21.47 -7.97
CA VAL A 27 3.71 -20.89 -9.04
C VAL A 27 4.25 -21.29 -10.42
N LYS A 28 3.43 -21.13 -11.45
CA LYS A 28 3.80 -21.34 -12.85
C LYS A 28 3.34 -20.16 -13.68
N GLY A 29 4.25 -19.53 -14.41
CA GLY A 29 3.97 -18.42 -15.31
C GLY A 29 3.82 -18.86 -16.76
N GLU A 30 2.64 -18.66 -17.35
CA GLU A 30 2.32 -18.99 -18.74
C GLU A 30 2.17 -17.72 -19.59
N LYS A 31 2.69 -17.73 -20.80
CA LYS A 31 2.57 -16.60 -21.73
C LYS A 31 1.19 -16.64 -22.39
N HIS A 32 0.37 -15.65 -22.07
CA HIS A 32 -0.94 -15.42 -22.71
C HIS A 32 -0.90 -14.12 -23.49
N GLU A 33 -0.83 -14.23 -24.82
CA GLU A 33 -0.79 -13.10 -25.76
C GLU A 33 0.30 -12.08 -25.40
N ARG A 34 -0.09 -10.97 -24.76
CA ARG A 34 0.76 -9.83 -24.39
C ARG A 34 1.16 -9.80 -22.91
N ARG A 35 0.71 -10.78 -22.10
CA ARG A 35 1.00 -10.80 -20.65
C ARG A 35 1.40 -12.20 -20.19
N ARG A 36 2.19 -12.25 -19.13
CA ARG A 36 2.48 -13.49 -18.40
C ARG A 36 1.44 -13.65 -17.29
N VAL A 37 0.76 -14.78 -17.25
CA VAL A 37 -0.24 -15.13 -16.24
C VAL A 37 0.37 -16.16 -15.31
N TYR A 38 0.35 -15.90 -14.01
CA TYR A 38 0.87 -16.81 -12.99
C TYR A 38 -0.27 -17.56 -12.31
N SER A 39 -0.11 -18.86 -12.17
CA SER A 39 -1.07 -19.76 -11.52
C SER A 39 -0.36 -20.52 -10.40
N ILE A 40 -1.04 -20.73 -9.27
CA ILE A 40 -0.49 -21.53 -8.16
C ILE A 40 -0.43 -23.02 -8.56
N THR A 41 0.64 -23.71 -8.17
CA THR A 41 0.80 -25.15 -8.42
C THR A 41 0.19 -25.97 -7.28
N PRO A 42 -0.04 -27.29 -7.48
CA PRO A 42 -0.41 -28.18 -6.39
C PRO A 42 0.60 -28.19 -5.22
N SER A 43 1.90 -27.98 -5.50
CA SER A 43 2.92 -27.87 -4.45
C SER A 43 2.79 -26.56 -3.68
N GLY A 44 2.51 -25.45 -4.37
CA GLY A 44 2.24 -24.16 -3.73
C GLY A 44 1.02 -24.23 -2.82
N LEU A 45 -0.04 -24.92 -3.24
CA LEU A 45 -1.23 -25.14 -2.41
C LEU A 45 -0.93 -25.95 -1.14
N ARG A 46 -0.12 -27.02 -1.23
CA ARG A 46 0.31 -27.78 -0.06
C ARG A 46 1.15 -26.95 0.89
N PHE A 47 2.11 -26.20 0.36
CA PHE A 47 2.94 -25.29 1.15
C PHE A 47 2.11 -24.26 1.91
N LEU A 48 1.12 -23.64 1.26
CA LEU A 48 0.20 -22.71 1.93
C LEU A 48 -0.56 -23.38 3.08
N LYS A 49 -1.01 -24.62 2.90
CA LYS A 49 -1.72 -25.37 3.94
C LYS A 49 -0.81 -25.74 5.12
N GLU A 50 0.42 -26.15 4.85
CA GLU A 50 1.43 -26.45 5.88
C GLU A 50 1.83 -25.21 6.68
N LYS A 51 1.69 -24.02 6.09
CA LYS A 51 2.04 -22.72 6.67
C LYS A 51 0.84 -21.87 7.06
N GLU A 52 -0.35 -22.46 7.12
CA GLU A 52 -1.61 -21.71 7.30
C GLU A 52 -1.59 -20.84 8.56
N GLU A 53 -1.18 -21.39 9.70
CA GLU A 53 -1.13 -20.67 10.98
C GLU A 53 -0.12 -19.50 10.94
N GLU A 54 1.06 -19.72 10.36
CA GLU A 54 2.11 -18.70 10.22
C GLU A 54 1.63 -17.54 9.33
N ILE A 55 0.97 -17.88 8.22
CA ILE A 55 0.40 -16.91 7.29
C ILE A 55 -0.74 -16.14 7.96
N GLU A 56 -1.61 -16.81 8.70
CA GLU A 56 -2.71 -16.17 9.44
C GLU A 56 -2.16 -15.17 10.46
N GLU A 57 -1.12 -15.52 11.21
CA GLU A 57 -0.49 -14.62 12.18
C GLU A 57 0.11 -13.37 11.50
N VAL A 58 0.80 -13.55 10.38
CA VAL A 58 1.35 -12.44 9.57
C VAL A 58 0.21 -11.53 9.07
N LEU A 59 -0.87 -12.12 8.54
CA LEU A 59 -2.02 -11.36 8.06
C LEU A 59 -2.74 -10.62 9.19
N LYS A 60 -2.86 -11.24 10.37
CA LYS A 60 -3.47 -10.63 11.56
C LYS A 60 -2.65 -9.44 12.06
N ARG A 61 -1.32 -9.59 12.18
CA ARG A 61 -0.42 -8.49 12.55
C ARG A 61 -0.51 -7.33 11.56
N ARG A 62 -0.49 -7.63 10.25
CA ARG A 62 -0.70 -6.63 9.19
C ARG A 62 -2.04 -5.92 9.34
N ASN A 63 -3.13 -6.67 9.55
CA ASN A 63 -4.46 -6.08 9.67
C ASN A 63 -4.60 -5.21 10.91
N MET A 64 -3.99 -5.59 12.03
CA MET A 64 -3.93 -4.78 13.25
C MET A 64 -3.18 -3.46 13.01
N PHE A 65 -1.99 -3.54 12.43
CA PHE A 65 -1.19 -2.36 12.05
C PHE A 65 -1.96 -1.42 11.12
N LEU A 66 -2.64 -1.96 10.10
CA LEU A 66 -3.49 -1.16 9.21
C LEU A 66 -4.66 -0.53 9.99
N LYS A 67 -5.30 -1.29 10.89
CA LYS A 67 -6.45 -0.82 11.69
C LYS A 67 -6.06 0.34 12.61
N GLU A 68 -4.94 0.26 13.30
CA GLU A 68 -4.42 1.34 14.16
C GLU A 68 -4.22 2.64 13.38
N ARG A 69 -3.79 2.53 12.12
CA ARG A 69 -3.50 3.69 11.25
C ARG A 69 -4.68 4.12 10.38
N ARG A 70 -5.81 3.39 10.40
CA ARG A 70 -6.99 3.70 9.55
C ARG A 70 -7.52 5.11 9.78
N GLY A 71 -7.55 5.58 11.04
CA GLY A 71 -8.00 6.93 11.38
C GLY A 71 -7.12 8.00 10.73
N LEU A 72 -5.82 7.95 11.01
CA LEU A 72 -4.83 8.86 10.41
C LEU A 72 -4.88 8.86 8.87
N ASN A 73 -4.93 7.67 8.28
CA ASN A 73 -5.02 7.48 6.83
C ASN A 73 -6.30 8.06 6.22
N ARG A 74 -7.42 8.03 6.96
CA ARG A 74 -8.67 8.65 6.53
C ARG A 74 -8.56 10.16 6.56
N GLU A 75 -8.03 10.73 7.64
CA GLU A 75 -7.84 12.18 7.76
C GLU A 75 -6.88 12.73 6.70
N LEU A 76 -5.77 12.04 6.43
CA LEU A 76 -4.85 12.44 5.36
C LEU A 76 -5.52 12.47 3.98
N ARG A 77 -6.33 11.44 3.67
CA ARG A 77 -7.09 11.40 2.40
C ARG A 77 -8.13 12.51 2.32
N ASN A 78 -8.85 12.80 3.41
CA ASN A 78 -9.82 13.89 3.45
C ASN A 78 -9.14 15.24 3.18
N LEU A 79 -8.00 15.51 3.82
CA LEU A 79 -7.23 16.74 3.63
C LEU A 79 -6.76 16.90 2.18
N VAL A 80 -6.14 15.86 1.61
CA VAL A 80 -5.66 15.87 0.22
C VAL A 80 -6.83 16.05 -0.75
N SER A 81 -7.94 15.33 -0.53
CA SER A 81 -9.15 15.43 -1.36
C SER A 81 -9.73 16.84 -1.36
N LEU A 82 -9.81 17.48 -0.18
CA LEU A 82 -10.30 18.85 -0.05
C LEU A 82 -9.45 19.83 -0.87
N ILE A 83 -8.12 19.72 -0.81
CA ILE A 83 -7.22 20.60 -1.57
C ILE A 83 -7.33 20.32 -3.07
N MET A 84 -7.24 19.06 -3.47
CA MET A 84 -7.21 18.67 -4.89
C MET A 84 -8.53 18.97 -5.61
N THR A 85 -9.67 18.74 -4.95
CA THR A 85 -11.00 19.00 -5.54
C THR A 85 -11.23 20.49 -5.80
N ASN A 86 -10.64 21.36 -5.00
CA ASN A 86 -10.83 22.81 -5.10
C ASN A 86 -9.63 23.52 -5.73
N TYR A 87 -8.61 22.79 -6.20
CA TYR A 87 -7.29 23.36 -6.54
C TYR A 87 -7.37 24.48 -7.58
N HIS A 88 -8.22 24.32 -8.59
CA HIS A 88 -8.40 25.30 -9.66
C HIS A 88 -9.14 26.58 -9.22
N ASP A 89 -9.91 26.52 -8.14
CA ASP A 89 -10.77 27.61 -7.67
C ASP A 89 -10.11 28.43 -6.54
N LEU A 90 -8.89 28.06 -6.11
CA LEU A 90 -8.18 28.74 -5.03
C LEU A 90 -7.66 30.12 -5.47
N THR A 91 -7.96 31.15 -4.67
CA THR A 91 -7.34 32.47 -4.87
C THR A 91 -5.88 32.47 -4.41
N PRO A 92 -5.03 33.40 -4.89
CA PRO A 92 -3.64 33.52 -4.44
C PRO A 92 -3.50 33.65 -2.90
N GLU A 93 -4.40 34.39 -2.24
CA GLU A 93 -4.41 34.54 -0.79
C GLU A 93 -4.75 33.23 -0.08
N GLN A 94 -5.67 32.44 -0.64
CA GLN A 94 -6.01 31.12 -0.10
C GLN A 94 -4.83 30.15 -0.26
N VAL A 95 -4.12 30.18 -1.40
CA VAL A 95 -2.92 29.37 -1.62
C VAL A 95 -1.83 29.70 -0.60
N GLU A 96 -1.58 30.97 -0.30
CA GLU A 96 -0.57 31.36 0.69
C GLU A 96 -0.97 30.89 2.10
N LYS A 97 -2.24 31.10 2.51
CA LYS A 97 -2.74 30.63 3.81
C LYS A 97 -2.66 29.11 3.96
N LEU A 98 -3.08 28.35 2.94
CA LEU A 98 -2.99 26.89 2.95
C LEU A 98 -1.53 26.42 3.04
N SER A 99 -0.63 27.08 2.31
CA SER A 99 0.81 26.78 2.37
C SER A 99 1.38 27.02 3.76
N GLN A 100 0.98 28.10 4.45
CA GLN A 100 1.37 28.36 5.83
C GLN A 100 0.86 27.27 6.79
N ILE A 101 -0.42 26.90 6.69
CA ILE A 101 -1.02 25.84 7.50
C ILE A 101 -0.28 24.51 7.30
N LEU A 102 0.02 24.12 6.06
CA LEU A 102 0.73 22.88 5.76
C LEU A 102 2.18 22.89 6.29
N ARG A 103 2.85 24.05 6.24
CA ARG A 103 4.21 24.20 6.82
C ARG A 103 4.19 24.01 8.34
N GLU A 104 3.22 24.61 9.03
CA GLU A 104 3.06 24.46 10.48
C GLU A 104 2.69 23.01 10.85
N ALA A 105 1.73 22.42 10.15
CA ALA A 105 1.34 21.03 10.33
C ALA A 105 2.53 20.08 10.14
N ARG A 106 3.35 20.29 9.10
CA ARG A 106 4.58 19.50 8.87
C ARG A 106 5.55 19.63 10.05
N LYS A 107 5.75 20.84 10.58
CA LYS A 107 6.65 21.04 11.74
C LYS A 107 6.17 20.26 12.95
N ARG A 108 4.88 20.35 13.28
CA ARG A 108 4.26 19.63 14.41
C ARG A 108 4.30 18.10 14.22
N ILE A 109 4.06 17.62 13.00
CA ILE A 109 4.20 16.18 12.69
C ILE A 109 5.65 15.73 12.86
N ASN A 110 6.62 16.56 12.44
CA ASN A 110 8.04 16.24 12.59
C ASN A 110 8.45 16.14 14.07
N GLU A 111 7.92 17.02 14.92
CA GLU A 111 8.10 16.94 16.37
C GLU A 111 7.56 15.60 16.91
N VAL A 112 6.33 15.20 16.54
CA VAL A 112 5.75 13.91 16.99
C VAL A 112 6.51 12.67 16.49
N ILE A 113 7.16 12.73 15.32
CA ILE A 113 7.89 11.57 14.76
C ILE A 113 9.29 11.42 15.37
N PHE A 114 9.92 12.52 15.75
CA PHE A 114 11.33 12.56 16.17
C PHE A 114 11.54 13.00 17.63
N GLU A 115 10.48 13.25 18.39
CA GLU A 115 10.47 13.18 19.87
C GLU A 115 10.78 11.76 20.35
#